data_AF-F0R8G9-F1
#
_entry.id   AF-F0R8G9-F1
#
_cell.length_a   1.000
_cell.length_b   1.000
_cell.length_c   1.000
_cell.angle_alpha   90.00
_cell.angle_beta   90.00
_cell.angle_gamma   90.00
#
_symmetry.space_group_name_H-M   'P 1'
#
loop_
_entity.id
_entity.type
_entity.pdbx_description
1 polymer ?
#
loop_
_entity_poly.entity_id
_entity_poly.type
_entity_poly.pdbx_seq_one_letter_code
_entity_poly.pdbx_strand_id
1 'polypeptide(L)'
;MEKNSEKKVVVDGLTLKLLRKDEKWVFPFVTYYQHGLGSPICLELLEYKEDSNGFEPEAVITVNLPGVERNAGCQFIDTNNNGEAVLDWLVLYELGVPTGRYAASGHCMYPEVDFYRSERFMRQKEFCDRHFNFVG
;
A
#
# COMPACT_ATOMS: atom_id res chain seq x y z
N MET A 1 -18.56 8.13 -11.77
CA MET A 1 -17.29 7.37 -11.85
C MET A 1 -16.20 8.39 -12.07
N GLU A 2 -15.51 8.81 -11.00
CA GLU A 2 -14.28 9.57 -11.18
C GLU A 2 -13.30 8.71 -11.98
N LYS A 3 -12.73 9.27 -13.04
CA LYS A 3 -11.68 8.59 -13.78
C LYS A 3 -10.53 8.31 -12.81
N ASN A 4 -10.01 7.08 -12.80
CA ASN A 4 -8.71 6.75 -12.24
C ASN A 4 -7.72 7.81 -12.70
N SER A 5 -7.35 8.70 -11.79
CA SER A 5 -6.50 9.83 -12.11
C SER A 5 -5.13 9.54 -11.55
N GLU A 6 -4.15 9.51 -12.46
CA GLU A 6 -2.74 9.32 -12.14
C GLU A 6 -2.00 10.61 -12.47
N LYS A 7 -1.05 10.97 -11.61
CA LYS A 7 -0.14 12.10 -11.83
C LYS A 7 1.29 11.59 -11.81
N LYS A 8 2.14 12.10 -12.71
CA LYS A 8 3.59 11.86 -12.65
C LYS A 8 4.27 13.11 -12.10
N VAL A 9 5.19 12.93 -11.17
CA VAL A 9 6.02 14.01 -10.60
C VAL A 9 7.48 13.61 -10.66
N VAL A 10 8.39 14.58 -10.64
CA VAL A 10 9.82 14.33 -10.55
C VAL A 10 10.33 14.87 -9.22
N VAL A 11 10.79 13.99 -8.35
CA VAL A 11 11.33 14.32 -7.02
C VAL A 11 12.72 13.71 -6.93
N ASP A 12 13.72 14.54 -6.62
CA ASP A 12 15.14 14.15 -6.55
C ASP A 12 15.64 13.37 -7.79
N GLY A 13 15.16 13.76 -8.98
CA GLY A 13 15.51 13.12 -10.24
C GLY A 13 14.79 11.79 -10.53
N LEU A 14 13.96 11.30 -9.61
CA LEU A 14 13.12 10.11 -9.78
C LEU A 14 11.73 10.51 -10.29
N THR A 15 11.24 9.83 -11.33
CA THR A 15 9.85 9.98 -11.79
C THR A 15 8.94 9.07 -10.98
N LEU A 16 8.06 9.67 -10.17
CA LEU A 16 7.12 8.98 -9.30
C LEU A 16 5.70 9.04 -9.87
N LYS A 17 4.97 7.93 -9.77
CA LYS A 17 3.56 7.86 -10.13
C LYS A 17 2.69 7.98 -8.89
N LEU A 18 1.87 9.02 -8.86
CA LEU A 18 0.90 9.32 -7.81
C LEU A 18 -0.49 8.87 -8.23
N LEU A 19 -1.26 8.45 -7.25
CA LEU A 19 -2.65 8.00 -7.40
C LEU A 19 -3.55 8.96 -6.65
N ARG A 20 -4.76 9.18 -7.16
CA ARG A 20 -5.76 9.97 -6.46
C ARG A 20 -6.39 9.13 -5.36
N LYS A 21 -6.35 9.61 -4.12
CA LYS A 21 -7.12 9.07 -3.00
C LYS A 21 -7.83 10.26 -2.34
N ASP A 22 -9.16 10.24 -2.35
CA ASP A 22 -9.97 11.38 -1.89
C ASP A 22 -9.50 12.67 -2.60
N GLU A 23 -9.18 13.72 -1.84
CA GLU A 23 -8.68 14.98 -2.39
C GLU A 23 -7.15 15.07 -2.50
N LYS A 24 -6.43 13.96 -2.26
CA LYS A 24 -4.97 13.91 -2.15
C LYS A 24 -4.30 13.16 -3.30
N TRP A 25 -3.07 13.54 -3.60
CA TRP A 25 -2.17 12.78 -4.48
C TRP A 25 -1.22 11.97 -3.62
N VAL A 26 -1.30 10.64 -3.70
CA VAL A 26 -0.51 9.75 -2.86
C VAL A 26 0.44 8.89 -3.67
N PHE A 27 1.63 8.66 -3.13
CA PHE A 27 2.57 7.65 -3.62
C PHE A 27 2.37 6.37 -2.80
N PRO A 28 2.05 5.22 -3.44
CA PRO A 28 1.95 3.93 -2.76
C PRO A 28 3.35 3.38 -2.45
N PHE A 29 3.88 3.72 -1.28
CA PHE A 29 5.19 3.30 -0.83
C PHE A 29 5.14 1.87 -0.29
N VAL A 30 5.84 0.95 -0.96
CA VAL A 30 5.94 -0.45 -0.55
C VAL A 30 7.21 -0.63 0.26
N THR A 31 7.07 -1.04 1.51
CA THR A 31 8.16 -1.41 2.42
C THR A 31 7.79 -2.70 3.17
N TYR A 32 8.50 -3.03 4.25
CA TYR A 32 8.34 -4.29 4.97
C TYR A 32 8.30 -4.10 6.47
N TYR A 33 7.44 -4.86 7.14
CA TYR A 33 7.44 -4.97 8.58
C TYR A 33 8.71 -5.67 9.09
N GLN A 34 9.30 -5.15 10.17
CA GLN A 34 10.52 -5.71 10.78
C GLN A 34 10.30 -7.09 11.44
N HIS A 35 9.04 -7.43 11.74
CA HIS A 35 8.69 -8.67 12.44
C HIS A 35 7.67 -9.49 11.65
N GLY A 36 7.85 -10.81 11.68
CA GLY A 36 7.02 -11.78 10.99
C GLY A 36 7.78 -12.52 9.90
N LEU A 37 7.37 -13.77 9.66
CA LEU A 37 8.00 -14.63 8.65
C LEU A 37 7.79 -14.04 7.24
N GLY A 38 8.83 -14.05 6.41
CA GLY A 38 8.73 -13.79 4.97
C GLY A 38 8.64 -12.32 4.56
N SER A 39 9.18 -11.38 5.35
CA SER A 39 9.19 -9.94 5.08
C SER A 39 7.79 -9.40 4.76
N PRO A 40 6.91 -9.30 5.77
CA PRO A 40 5.51 -8.96 5.55
C PRO A 40 5.38 -7.58 4.92
N ILE A 41 4.57 -7.48 3.87
CA ILE A 41 4.36 -6.23 3.12
C ILE A 41 3.81 -5.16 4.07
N CYS A 42 4.44 -3.99 4.04
CA CYS A 42 3.91 -2.76 4.60
C CYS A 42 3.62 -1.80 3.43
N LEU A 43 2.34 -1.52 3.18
CA LEU A 43 1.94 -0.51 2.19
C LEU A 43 1.59 0.78 2.93
N GLU A 44 2.40 1.82 2.72
CA GLU A 44 2.20 3.17 3.24
C GLU A 44 1.83 4.11 2.09
N LEU A 45 0.94 5.07 2.35
CA LEU A 45 0.63 6.16 1.45
C LEU A 45 1.39 7.39 1.91
N LEU A 46 2.15 7.97 0.99
CA LEU A 46 2.83 9.24 1.19
C LEU A 46 2.09 10.32 0.39
N GLU A 47 1.54 11.33 1.06
CA GLU A 47 0.91 12.47 0.40
C GLU A 47 1.98 13.36 -0.24
N TYR A 48 1.81 13.68 -1.51
CA TYR A 48 2.67 14.61 -2.22
C TYR A 48 2.28 16.06 -1.91
N LYS A 49 3.26 16.84 -1.46
CA LYS A 49 3.12 18.27 -1.14
C LYS A 49 3.73 19.11 -2.25
N GLU A 50 2.87 19.76 -3.05
CA GLU A 50 3.28 20.52 -4.24
C GLU A 50 4.19 21.71 -3.92
N ASP A 51 3.97 22.35 -2.78
CA ASP A 51 4.70 23.52 -2.29
C ASP A 51 6.17 23.21 -1.93
N SER A 52 6.42 22.02 -1.39
CA SER A 52 7.76 21.57 -1.02
C SER A 52 8.41 20.63 -2.04
N ASN A 53 7.67 20.21 -3.07
CA ASN A 53 8.07 19.12 -3.99
C ASN A 53 8.49 17.86 -3.22
N GLY A 54 7.80 17.56 -2.11
CA GLY A 54 8.15 16.52 -1.15
C GLY A 54 6.98 15.62 -0.76
N PHE A 55 7.21 14.77 0.22
CA PHE A 55 6.24 13.79 0.70
C PHE A 55 6.09 13.80 2.22
N GLU A 56 4.86 13.61 2.69
CA GLU A 56 4.55 13.41 4.11
C GLU A 56 3.78 12.09 4.30
N PRO A 57 4.01 11.36 5.42
CA PRO A 57 3.21 10.18 5.77
C PRO A 57 1.73 10.54 5.89
N GLU A 58 0.88 9.84 5.13
CA GLU A 58 -0.57 10.00 5.18
C GLU A 58 -1.24 8.86 5.95
N ALA A 59 -0.92 7.62 5.58
CA ALA A 59 -1.59 6.45 6.13
C ALA A 59 -0.80 5.17 5.90
N VAL A 60 -0.80 4.28 6.89
CA VAL A 60 -0.37 2.89 6.70
C VAL A 60 -1.60 2.04 6.42
N ILE A 61 -1.64 1.40 5.24
CA ILE A 61 -2.81 0.70 4.71
C ILE A 61 -2.90 -0.73 5.21
N THR A 62 -1.76 -1.38 5.33
CA THR A 62 -1.67 -2.76 5.85
C THR A 62 -1.50 -2.76 7.35
N VAL A 63 -1.99 -3.79 8.04
CA VAL A 63 -1.65 -4.08 9.45
C VAL A 63 -0.88 -5.39 9.56
N ASN A 64 0.12 -5.43 10.43
CA ASN A 64 0.78 -6.68 10.79
C ASN A 64 0.11 -7.29 12.01
N LEU A 65 -0.42 -8.50 11.88
CA LEU A 65 -1.02 -9.26 12.98
C LEU A 65 -0.08 -10.41 13.39
N PRO A 66 0.73 -10.26 14.44
CA PRO A 66 1.64 -11.30 14.88
C PRO A 66 0.87 -12.57 15.24
N GLY A 67 1.34 -13.73 14.76
CA GLY A 67 0.72 -15.03 15.05
C GLY A 67 -0.44 -15.41 14.14
N VAL A 68 -0.83 -14.56 13.18
CA VAL A 68 -1.80 -14.93 12.15
C VAL A 68 -1.08 -15.40 10.89
N GLU A 69 -1.42 -16.60 10.42
CA GLU A 69 -0.86 -17.15 9.18
C GLU A 69 -1.43 -16.49 7.93
N ARG A 70 -0.52 -16.18 7.00
CA ARG A 70 -0.80 -15.58 5.69
C ARG A 70 0.09 -16.24 4.64
N ASN A 71 -0.42 -16.30 3.41
CA ASN A 71 0.35 -16.78 2.27
C ASN A 71 1.37 -15.72 1.82
N ALA A 72 2.36 -16.13 1.03
CA ALA A 72 3.30 -15.19 0.42
C ALA A 72 2.55 -14.15 -0.43
N GLY A 73 2.86 -12.86 -0.24
CA GLY A 73 2.19 -11.77 -0.93
C GLY A 73 0.85 -11.35 -0.32
N CYS A 74 0.29 -12.12 0.62
CA CYS A 74 -0.92 -11.72 1.34
C CYS A 74 -0.58 -10.80 2.52
N GLN A 75 -1.43 -9.80 2.76
CA GLN A 75 -1.39 -8.99 3.98
C GLN A 75 -2.77 -8.48 4.37
N PHE A 76 -2.97 -8.27 5.67
CA PHE A 76 -4.21 -7.71 6.23
C PHE A 76 -4.26 -6.19 6.08
N ILE A 77 -5.45 -5.66 5.81
CA ILE A 77 -5.70 -4.24 5.58
C ILE A 77 -6.29 -3.60 6.84
N ASP A 78 -5.73 -2.47 7.26
CA ASP A 78 -6.18 -1.71 8.43
C ASP A 78 -7.41 -0.87 8.11
N THR A 79 -8.55 -1.53 7.83
CA THR A 79 -9.82 -0.84 7.58
C THR A 79 -10.34 -0.13 8.83
N ASN A 80 -9.86 -0.49 10.03
CA ASN A 80 -10.21 0.18 11.27
C ASN A 80 -9.75 1.65 11.29
N ASN A 81 -8.53 1.91 10.81
CA ASN A 81 -7.98 3.27 10.77
C ASN A 81 -8.17 3.97 9.42
N ASN A 82 -8.36 3.21 8.34
CA ASN A 82 -8.45 3.75 6.97
C ASN A 82 -9.88 3.75 6.38
N GLY A 83 -10.84 3.11 7.07
CA GLY A 83 -12.17 2.84 6.55
C GLY A 83 -12.20 1.74 5.48
N GLU A 84 -13.39 1.18 5.23
CA GLU A 84 -13.57 0.09 4.25
C GLU A 84 -13.30 0.51 2.81
N ALA A 85 -13.49 1.79 2.48
CA ALA A 85 -13.28 2.35 1.13
C ALA A 85 -11.82 2.19 0.63
N VAL A 86 -10.86 1.93 1.53
CA VAL A 86 -9.48 1.66 1.14
C VAL A 86 -9.35 0.36 0.33
N LEU A 87 -10.24 -0.62 0.55
CA LEU A 87 -10.26 -1.85 -0.25
C LEU A 87 -10.70 -1.57 -1.68
N ASP A 88 -11.75 -0.76 -1.84
CA ASP A 88 -12.23 -0.33 -3.16
C ASP A 88 -11.13 0.44 -3.88
N TRP A 89 -10.38 1.29 -3.17
CA TRP A 89 -9.23 2.01 -3.72
C TRP A 89 -8.11 1.06 -4.20
N LEU A 90 -7.78 0.02 -3.42
CA LEU A 90 -6.79 -0.99 -3.82
C LEU A 90 -7.22 -1.72 -5.09
N VAL A 91 -8.50 -2.10 -5.20
CA VAL A 91 -9.04 -2.76 -6.40
C VAL A 91 -9.09 -1.79 -7.59
N LEU A 92 -9.54 -0.56 -7.37
CA LEU A 92 -9.66 0.48 -8.40
C LEU A 92 -8.34 0.77 -9.09
N TYR A 93 -7.26 0.83 -8.32
CA TYR A 93 -5.91 1.02 -8.84
C TYR A 93 -5.18 -0.29 -9.11
N GLU A 94 -5.86 -1.43 -9.08
CA GLU A 94 -5.28 -2.74 -9.36
C GLU A 94 -4.05 -3.02 -8.50
N LEU A 95 -4.03 -2.63 -7.22
CA LEU A 95 -2.90 -2.80 -6.30
C LEU A 95 -2.97 -4.11 -5.51
N GLY A 96 -4.05 -4.89 -5.62
CA GLY A 96 -4.17 -6.19 -4.97
C GLY A 96 -5.53 -6.82 -5.22
N VAL A 97 -5.64 -8.10 -4.87
CA VAL A 97 -6.88 -8.87 -5.01
C VAL A 97 -7.38 -9.29 -3.63
N PRO A 98 -8.58 -8.84 -3.19
CA PRO A 98 -9.19 -9.33 -1.97
C PRO A 98 -9.33 -10.85 -2.00
N THR A 99 -8.95 -11.52 -0.92
CA THR A 99 -8.97 -12.99 -0.83
C THR A 99 -10.29 -13.53 -0.29
N GLY A 100 -11.07 -12.68 0.38
CA GLY A 100 -12.25 -13.08 1.17
C GLY A 100 -11.90 -13.62 2.57
N ARG A 101 -10.62 -13.76 2.92
CA ARG A 101 -10.18 -14.10 4.28
C ARG A 101 -10.13 -12.86 5.15
N TYR A 102 -10.35 -13.07 6.44
CA TYR A 102 -10.26 -12.04 7.47
C TYR A 102 -9.49 -12.56 8.68
N ALA A 103 -8.88 -11.67 9.43
CA ALA A 103 -8.29 -11.98 10.73
C ALA A 103 -8.78 -11.01 11.80
N ALA A 104 -8.90 -11.52 13.02
CA ALA A 104 -9.34 -10.74 14.17
C ALA A 104 -8.14 -10.31 15.03
N SER A 105 -8.19 -9.09 15.56
CA SER A 105 -7.38 -8.69 16.71
C SER A 105 -8.24 -7.86 17.65
N GLY A 106 -8.47 -8.35 18.86
CA GLY A 106 -9.45 -7.77 19.77
C GLY A 106 -10.86 -7.79 19.17
N HIS A 107 -11.46 -6.59 19.03
CA HIS A 107 -12.79 -6.40 18.43
C HIS A 107 -12.75 -6.02 16.95
N CYS A 108 -11.56 -5.89 16.36
CA CYS A 108 -11.38 -5.46 14.98
C CYS A 108 -11.21 -6.67 14.06
N MET A 109 -11.79 -6.60 12.86
CA MET A 109 -11.67 -7.59 11.79
C MET A 109 -10.96 -6.94 10.61
N TYR A 110 -9.90 -7.59 10.11
CA TYR A 110 -9.05 -7.06 9.05
C TYR A 110 -9.14 -7.96 7.81
N PRO A 111 -9.57 -7.44 6.65
CA PRO A 111 -9.60 -8.21 5.40
C PRO A 111 -8.19 -8.49 4.88
N GLU A 112 -7.99 -9.67 4.29
CA GLU A 112 -6.73 -10.06 3.63
C GLU A 112 -6.77 -9.76 2.12
N VAL A 113 -5.72 -9.12 1.64
CA VAL A 113 -5.47 -8.85 0.22
C VAL A 113 -4.22 -9.60 -0.24
N ASP A 114 -4.31 -10.25 -1.40
CA ASP A 114 -3.18 -10.83 -2.11
C ASP A 114 -2.60 -9.80 -3.08
N PHE A 115 -1.44 -9.24 -2.72
CA PHE A 115 -0.76 -8.22 -3.49
C PHE A 115 0.03 -8.79 -4.67
N TYR A 116 0.52 -10.04 -4.57
CA TYR A 116 1.35 -10.66 -5.61
C TYR A 116 0.54 -11.08 -6.83
N ARG A 117 -0.78 -11.20 -6.70
CA ARG A 117 -1.69 -11.36 -7.84
C ARG A 117 -1.88 -10.10 -8.69
N SER A 118 -1.37 -8.94 -8.24
CA SER A 118 -1.39 -7.72 -9.03
C SER A 118 -0.05 -7.48 -9.71
N GLU A 119 -0.03 -7.47 -11.05
CA GLU A 119 1.15 -7.05 -11.81
C GLU A 119 1.58 -5.62 -11.50
N ARG A 120 0.60 -4.73 -11.29
CA ARG A 120 0.87 -3.32 -11.03
C ARG A 120 1.54 -3.13 -9.67
N PHE A 121 1.05 -3.84 -8.65
CA PHE A 121 1.69 -3.86 -7.34
C PHE A 121 3.11 -4.39 -7.44
N MET A 122 3.32 -5.49 -8.17
CA MET A 122 4.66 -6.06 -8.33
C MET A 122 5.65 -5.07 -8.95
N ARG A 123 5.22 -4.27 -9.94
CA ARG A 123 6.04 -3.19 -10.51
C ARG A 123 6.31 -2.07 -9.49
N GLN A 124 5.31 -1.70 -8.69
CA GLN A 124 5.48 -0.69 -7.63
C GLN A 124 6.43 -1.18 -6.53
N LYS A 125 6.30 -2.44 -6.12
CA LYS A 125 7.19 -3.11 -5.18
C LYS A 125 8.62 -3.12 -5.71
N GLU A 126 8.85 -3.57 -6.94
CA GLU A 126 10.18 -3.60 -7.55
C GLU A 126 10.79 -2.19 -7.61
N PHE A 127 9.99 -1.18 -7.95
CA PHE A 127 10.42 0.21 -7.95
C PHE A 127 10.86 0.65 -6.55
N CYS A 128 10.06 0.39 -5.51
CA CYS A 128 10.41 0.75 -4.13
C CYS A 128 11.64 -0.01 -3.62
N ASP A 129 11.77 -1.29 -3.96
CA ASP A 129 12.94 -2.10 -3.60
C ASP A 129 14.21 -1.58 -4.26
N ARG A 130 14.14 -1.14 -5.51
CA ARG A 130 15.31 -0.62 -6.22
C ARG A 130 15.79 0.73 -5.69
N HIS A 131 14.86 1.59 -5.27
CA HIS A 131 15.15 3.00 -5.04
C HIS A 131 15.11 3.43 -3.57
N PHE A 132 14.44 2.68 -2.68
CA PHE A 132 14.21 3.12 -1.30
C PHE A 132 14.53 2.04 -0.26
N ASN A 133 14.10 0.80 -0.50
CA ASN A 133 14.42 -0.31 0.40
C ASN A 133 15.77 -0.86 -0.04
N PHE A 134 16.89 -0.30 0.41
CA PHE A 134 18.23 -0.79 0.08
C PHE A 134 18.32 -2.30 0.31
N VAL A 135 18.21 -3.09 -0.77
CA VAL A 135 18.48 -4.52 -0.75
C VAL A 135 19.99 -4.64 -0.93
N GLY A 136 20.71 -4.65 0.20
CA GLY A 136 22.14 -4.95 0.24
C GLY A 136 22.41 -6.42 -0.04
#